data_AF-A0A2P6Q8B6-F1
#
_entry.id   AF-A0A2P6Q8B6-F1
#
_cell.length_a   1.000
_cell.length_b   1.000
_cell.length_c   1.000
_cell.angle_alpha   90.00
_cell.angle_beta   90.00
_cell.angle_gamma   90.00
#
_symmetry.space_group_name_H-M   'P 1'
#
loop_
_entity.id
_entity.type
_entity.pdbx_description
1 polymer ?
#
loop_
_entity_poly.entity_id
_entity_poly.type
_entity_poly.pdbx_seq_one_letter_code
_entity_poly.pdbx_strand_id
1 'polypeptide(L)'
;MEVFGFEKRIKHYTNYQRILLVGEGDFSFAVSLARAFGSSTKMIATSLDTRGELIKYSKAMSNLRELESRGCQILHGVDVNTMLHHPELINKQFDRIIYNFPHAGYLKGRRHSSEKNKSQILLHQSLVRGYFMNSREMLTKNGEIHVTHKTSYPFSEWEIVELAEEAELFLVKEEEFYKLDYLGYENKRGDGICDESFPVGKSSTFIFAKRLYPNRRFHPGTLSISTWPADIIDMACTYLDSLEMKKSNRGHKA
;
A
#
# COMPACT_ATOMS: atom_id res chain seq x y z
N MET A 1 11.80 16.57 28.63
CA MET A 1 12.12 15.14 28.71
C MET A 1 11.39 14.46 27.57
N GLU A 2 12.09 14.19 26.46
CA GLU A 2 11.53 13.31 25.44
C GLU A 2 11.52 11.89 26.00
N VAL A 3 10.33 11.38 26.29
CA VAL A 3 10.16 9.98 26.66
C VAL A 3 10.41 9.18 25.39
N PHE A 4 11.61 8.61 25.25
CA PHE A 4 11.91 7.65 24.19
C PHE A 4 11.01 6.43 24.38
N GLY A 5 9.85 6.42 23.71
CA GLY A 5 8.99 5.25 23.67
C GLY A 5 9.65 4.15 22.85
N PHE A 6 9.61 2.91 23.32
CA PHE A 6 10.15 1.75 22.61
C PHE A 6 9.48 1.53 21.24
N GLU A 7 10.20 0.89 20.32
CA GLU A 7 9.65 0.48 19.02
C GLU A 7 8.51 -0.51 19.25
N LYS A 8 7.35 -0.22 18.65
CA LYS A 8 6.23 -1.14 18.57
C LYS A 8 5.98 -1.45 17.11
N ARG A 9 5.82 -2.74 16.80
CA ARG A 9 5.76 -3.25 15.44
C ARG A 9 4.56 -4.16 15.24
N ILE A 10 3.95 -4.04 14.07
CA ILE A 10 2.97 -4.99 13.54
C ILE A 10 3.34 -5.24 12.08
N LYS A 11 3.72 -6.48 11.76
CA LYS A 11 4.22 -6.87 10.43
C LYS A 11 5.32 -5.91 9.92
N HIS A 12 5.05 -5.16 8.87
CA HIS A 12 5.98 -4.24 8.20
C HIS A 12 6.01 -2.83 8.80
N TYR A 13 5.12 -2.55 9.76
CA TYR A 13 4.83 -1.20 10.21
C TYR A 13 5.28 -0.98 11.64
N THR A 14 5.81 0.20 11.92
CA THR A 14 6.31 0.58 13.23
C THR A 14 5.78 1.95 13.65
N ASN A 15 5.71 2.19 14.96
CA ASN A 15 5.30 3.48 15.53
C ASN A 15 6.30 4.63 15.25
N TYR A 16 7.44 4.37 14.61
CA TYR A 16 8.39 5.40 14.22
C TYR A 16 8.12 5.99 12.84
N GLN A 17 7.48 5.23 11.96
CA GLN A 17 7.20 5.60 10.58
C GLN A 17 6.09 6.65 10.48
N ARG A 18 6.21 7.56 9.51
CA ARG A 18 5.08 8.37 9.02
C ARG A 18 4.29 7.54 8.02
N ILE A 19 3.01 7.29 8.31
CA ILE A 19 2.16 6.36 7.56
C ILE A 19 0.97 7.12 6.98
N LEU A 20 0.76 7.00 5.67
CA LEU A 20 -0.47 7.40 4.99
C LEU A 20 -1.29 6.15 4.67
N LEU A 21 -2.51 6.07 5.18
CA LEU A 21 -3.47 5.03 4.83
C LEU A 21 -4.48 5.60 3.83
N VAL A 22 -4.57 4.94 2.68
CA VAL A 22 -5.31 5.42 1.51
C VAL A 22 -6.55 4.57 1.29
N GLY A 23 -7.70 5.22 1.09
CA GLY A 23 -8.94 4.55 0.74
C GLY A 23 -9.50 3.63 1.83
N GLU A 24 -9.38 4.03 3.09
CA GLU A 24 -9.99 3.32 4.21
C GLU A 24 -11.52 3.28 4.03
N GLY A 25 -12.10 2.09 4.16
CA GLY A 25 -13.56 1.90 4.22
C GLY A 25 -14.08 2.24 5.61
N ASP A 26 -14.21 1.24 6.48
CA ASP A 26 -14.64 1.46 7.87
C ASP A 26 -13.52 1.89 8.82
N PHE A 27 -12.30 2.16 8.31
CA PHE A 27 -11.12 2.56 9.09
C PHE A 27 -10.59 1.48 10.08
N SER A 28 -11.06 0.24 9.99
CA SER A 28 -10.65 -0.82 10.93
C SER A 28 -9.18 -1.23 10.79
N PHE A 29 -8.59 -1.09 9.60
CA PHE A 29 -7.16 -1.37 9.40
C PHE A 29 -6.29 -0.32 10.10
N ALA A 30 -6.61 0.97 9.92
CA ALA A 30 -5.97 2.05 10.65
C ALA A 30 -6.10 1.86 12.18
N VAL A 31 -7.29 1.48 12.68
CA VAL A 31 -7.48 1.17 14.11
C VAL A 31 -6.57 0.04 14.58
N SER A 32 -6.43 -1.04 13.79
CA SER A 32 -5.54 -2.16 14.13
C SER A 32 -4.09 -1.69 14.30
N LEU A 33 -3.58 -0.85 13.39
CA LEU A 33 -2.23 -0.29 13.51
C LEU A 33 -2.10 0.62 14.73
N ALA A 34 -3.06 1.54 14.91
CA ALA A 34 -3.07 2.49 16.03
C ALA A 34 -3.09 1.80 17.40
N ARG A 35 -3.83 0.68 17.53
CA ARG A 35 -3.83 -0.16 18.73
C ARG A 35 -2.48 -0.82 18.97
N ALA A 36 -1.87 -1.40 17.94
CA ALA A 36 -0.55 -2.04 18.06
C ALA A 36 0.54 -1.03 18.45
N PHE A 37 0.48 0.20 17.93
CA PHE A 37 1.40 1.28 18.28
C PHE A 37 1.07 1.95 19.63
N GLY A 38 -0.18 1.84 20.08
CA GLY A 38 -0.69 2.56 21.25
C GLY A 38 -0.86 4.07 21.05
N SER A 39 -0.63 4.57 19.83
CA SER A 39 -0.78 5.96 19.39
C SER A 39 -0.91 5.98 17.87
N SER A 40 -1.48 7.05 17.30
CA SER A 40 -1.59 7.24 15.85
C SER A 40 -1.16 8.63 15.39
N THR A 41 -0.34 9.34 16.17
CA THR A 41 0.10 10.72 15.85
C THR A 41 0.96 10.85 14.59
N LYS A 42 1.55 9.75 14.11
CA LYS A 42 2.29 9.68 12.84
C LYS A 42 1.50 9.07 11.69
N MET A 43 0.21 8.83 11.90
CA MET A 43 -0.68 8.25 10.91
C MET A 43 -1.62 9.32 10.37
N ILE A 44 -1.82 9.30 9.05
CA ILE A 44 -2.90 10.00 8.39
C ILE A 44 -3.77 8.94 7.72
N ALA A 45 -5.03 8.80 8.14
CA ALA A 45 -5.97 7.87 7.57
C ALA A 45 -6.94 8.60 6.64
N THR A 46 -7.13 8.10 5.42
CA THR A 46 -7.90 8.80 4.40
C THR A 46 -8.97 7.91 3.78
N SER A 47 -10.11 8.49 3.43
CA SER A 47 -11.17 7.84 2.64
C SER A 47 -11.49 8.65 1.39
N LEU A 48 -11.92 7.96 0.33
CA LEU A 48 -12.57 8.61 -0.81
C LEU A 48 -13.96 9.11 -0.42
N ASP A 49 -14.71 8.29 0.33
CA ASP A 49 -16.00 8.66 0.88
C ASP A 49 -15.88 9.89 1.80
N THR A 50 -16.89 10.76 1.74
CA THR A 50 -17.10 11.82 2.72
C THR A 50 -17.48 11.22 4.08
N ARG A 51 -17.31 11.99 5.16
CA ARG A 51 -17.71 11.54 6.51
C ARG A 51 -19.18 11.10 6.58
N GLY A 52 -20.06 11.77 5.83
CA GLY A 52 -21.49 11.44 5.78
C GLY A 52 -21.79 10.12 5.07
N GLU A 53 -21.01 9.75 4.04
CA GLU A 53 -21.19 8.50 3.30
C GLU A 53 -20.71 7.27 4.09
N LEU A 54 -19.77 7.46 5.02
CA LEU A 54 -19.25 6.39 5.88
C LEU A 54 -20.31 5.73 6.77
N ILE A 55 -21.50 6.32 6.91
CA ILE A 55 -22.64 5.68 7.61
C ILE A 55 -23.04 4.33 7.00
N LYS A 56 -22.64 4.07 5.74
CA LYS A 56 -22.81 2.78 5.07
C LYS A 56 -22.00 1.64 5.72
N TYR A 57 -21.05 1.99 6.60
CA TYR A 57 -20.24 1.06 7.39
C TYR A 57 -20.63 1.15 8.87
N SER A 58 -21.21 0.10 9.42
CA SER A 58 -21.71 0.03 10.80
C SER A 58 -20.67 0.40 11.86
N LYS A 59 -19.38 0.11 11.62
CA LYS A 59 -18.28 0.38 12.56
C LYS A 59 -17.48 1.65 12.27
N ALA A 60 -17.72 2.35 11.16
CA ALA A 60 -16.90 3.51 10.80
C ALA A 60 -16.91 4.58 11.90
N MET A 61 -18.09 4.97 12.40
CA MET A 61 -18.17 6.02 13.43
C MET A 61 -17.50 5.66 14.76
N SER A 62 -17.45 4.39 15.15
CA SER A 62 -16.67 3.97 16.32
C SER A 62 -15.17 3.97 16.04
N ASN A 63 -14.75 3.51 14.85
CA ASN A 63 -13.34 3.46 14.47
C ASN A 63 -12.74 4.85 14.30
N LEU A 64 -13.48 5.79 13.69
CA LEU A 64 -13.10 7.20 13.57
C LEU A 64 -12.86 7.84 14.94
N ARG A 65 -13.80 7.66 15.88
CA ARG A 65 -13.67 8.20 17.25
C ARG A 65 -12.45 7.63 17.97
N GLU A 66 -12.18 6.33 17.81
CA GLU A 66 -11.00 5.73 18.42
C GLU A 66 -9.70 6.30 17.81
N LEU A 67 -9.62 6.43 16.49
CA LEU A 67 -8.47 7.03 15.80
C LEU A 67 -8.24 8.48 16.21
N GLU A 68 -9.29 9.29 16.27
CA GLU A 68 -9.25 10.68 16.75
C GLU A 68 -8.72 10.71 18.20
N SER A 69 -9.22 9.84 19.09
CA SER A 69 -8.76 9.77 20.49
C SER A 69 -7.29 9.35 20.65
N ARG A 70 -6.72 8.67 19.65
CA ARG A 70 -5.32 8.24 19.59
C ARG A 70 -4.41 9.24 18.85
N GLY A 71 -4.98 10.36 18.37
CA GLY A 71 -4.27 11.43 17.69
C GLY A 71 -4.04 11.20 16.19
N CYS A 72 -4.82 10.32 15.55
CA CYS A 72 -4.77 10.16 14.09
C CYS A 72 -5.33 11.40 13.40
N GLN A 73 -4.65 11.89 12.36
CA GLN A 73 -5.28 12.83 11.44
C GLN A 73 -6.15 12.05 10.45
N ILE A 74 -7.40 12.47 10.30
CA ILE A 74 -8.36 11.82 9.40
C ILE A 74 -8.76 12.81 8.29
N LEU A 75 -8.63 12.38 7.04
CA LEU A 75 -9.04 13.15 5.86
C LEU A 75 -10.09 12.38 5.07
N HIS A 76 -11.05 13.10 4.48
CA HIS A 76 -12.12 12.53 3.67
C HIS A 76 -12.10 13.17 2.27
N GLY A 77 -12.68 12.51 1.27
CA GLY A 77 -12.67 13.02 -0.11
C GLY A 77 -11.30 12.97 -0.77
N VAL A 78 -10.40 12.10 -0.31
CA VAL A 78 -9.04 11.96 -0.86
C VAL A 78 -9.07 10.99 -2.03
N ASP A 79 -8.96 11.52 -3.26
CA ASP A 79 -8.82 10.74 -4.49
C ASP A 79 -7.33 10.44 -4.77
N VAL A 80 -7.01 9.17 -5.01
CA VAL A 80 -5.65 8.70 -5.28
C VAL A 80 -5.03 9.33 -6.53
N ASN A 81 -5.84 9.79 -7.47
CA ASN A 81 -5.37 10.46 -8.69
C ASN A 81 -4.93 11.90 -8.43
N THR A 82 -5.39 12.52 -7.34
CA THR A 82 -5.13 13.93 -7.02
C THR A 82 -4.49 14.16 -5.66
N MET A 83 -4.28 13.10 -4.85
CA MET A 83 -3.85 13.22 -3.45
C MET A 83 -2.51 13.93 -3.26
N LEU A 84 -1.62 13.92 -4.26
CA LEU A 84 -0.37 14.69 -4.24
C LEU A 84 -0.62 16.20 -4.05
N HIS A 85 -1.76 16.69 -4.55
CA HIS A 85 -2.15 18.10 -4.51
C HIS A 85 -3.16 18.41 -3.41
N HIS A 86 -3.54 17.43 -2.58
CA HIS A 86 -4.51 17.66 -1.51
C HIS A 86 -3.91 18.66 -0.50
N PRO A 87 -4.63 19.72 -0.08
CA PRO A 87 -4.07 20.80 0.75
C PRO A 87 -3.43 20.32 2.06
N GLU A 88 -4.00 19.28 2.67
CA GLU A 88 -3.47 18.69 3.92
C GLU A 88 -2.35 17.66 3.69
N LEU A 89 -2.08 17.25 2.45
CA LEU A 89 -1.04 16.26 2.12
C LEU A 89 0.13 16.88 1.35
N ILE A 90 -0.08 18.04 0.72
CA ILE A 90 0.96 18.74 -0.03
C ILE A 90 2.19 18.97 0.86
N ASN A 91 3.38 18.77 0.28
CA ASN A 91 4.68 18.87 0.96
C ASN A 91 4.93 17.85 2.09
N LYS A 92 4.02 16.89 2.36
CA LYS A 92 4.28 15.79 3.28
C LYS A 92 4.98 14.63 2.55
N GLN A 93 5.91 14.00 3.25
CA GLN A 93 6.56 12.77 2.80
C GLN A 93 6.37 11.65 3.82
N PHE A 94 6.12 10.44 3.32
CA PHE A 94 5.76 9.28 4.12
C PHE A 94 6.78 8.16 3.99
N ASP A 95 6.99 7.46 5.10
CA ASP A 95 7.81 6.25 5.11
C ASP A 95 7.00 5.05 4.59
N ARG A 96 5.67 5.07 4.80
CA ARG A 96 4.75 4.05 4.31
C ARG A 96 3.51 4.73 3.71
N ILE A 97 3.14 4.35 2.49
CA ILE A 97 1.84 4.68 1.89
C ILE A 97 1.13 3.37 1.59
N ILE A 98 -0.03 3.15 2.19
CA ILE A 98 -0.70 1.85 2.22
C ILE A 98 -2.07 1.96 1.54
N TYR A 99 -2.35 1.08 0.58
CA TYR A 99 -3.66 0.96 -0.04
C TYR A 99 -4.10 -0.51 -0.09
N ASN A 100 -5.10 -0.85 0.74
CA ASN A 100 -5.61 -2.21 0.86
C ASN A 100 -6.80 -2.45 -0.05
N PHE A 101 -6.72 -3.49 -0.87
CA PHE A 101 -7.78 -3.94 -1.79
C PHE A 101 -8.37 -2.79 -2.62
N PRO A 102 -7.53 -2.05 -3.38
CA PRO A 102 -8.00 -0.98 -4.26
C PRO A 102 -9.14 -1.47 -5.16
N HIS A 103 -10.14 -0.63 -5.42
CA HIS A 103 -11.27 -0.98 -6.27
C HIS A 103 -11.90 0.29 -6.88
N ALA A 104 -12.15 0.29 -8.19
CA ALA A 104 -12.61 1.47 -8.93
C ALA A 104 -14.14 1.67 -8.88
N GLY A 105 -14.84 0.82 -8.12
CA GLY A 105 -16.30 0.72 -8.17
C GLY A 105 -16.78 0.09 -9.49
N TYR A 106 -18.09 -0.03 -9.65
CA TYR A 106 -18.69 -0.52 -10.89
C TYR A 106 -19.40 0.61 -11.63
N LEU A 107 -18.83 1.11 -12.73
CA LEU A 107 -19.42 2.22 -13.51
C LEU A 107 -20.84 1.95 -14.00
N LYS A 108 -21.18 0.68 -14.31
CA LYS A 108 -22.52 0.27 -14.75
C LYS A 108 -23.34 -0.38 -13.63
N GLY A 109 -22.87 -0.26 -12.38
CA GLY A 109 -23.39 -0.98 -11.23
C GLY A 109 -23.06 -2.47 -11.24
N ARG A 110 -23.08 -3.08 -10.05
CA ARG A 110 -22.69 -4.49 -9.83
C ARG A 110 -23.42 -5.51 -10.69
N ARG A 111 -24.66 -5.24 -11.10
CA ARG A 111 -25.46 -6.17 -11.93
C ARG A 111 -24.98 -6.26 -13.38
N HIS A 112 -24.23 -5.25 -13.84
CA HIS A 112 -23.77 -5.15 -15.23
C HIS A 112 -22.25 -5.10 -15.36
N SER A 113 -21.54 -5.19 -14.23
CA SER A 113 -20.09 -5.24 -14.16
C SER A 113 -19.63 -6.55 -13.51
N SER A 114 -18.51 -7.08 -13.99
CA SER A 114 -17.86 -8.27 -13.47
C SER A 114 -16.37 -8.00 -13.39
N GLU A 115 -15.73 -8.52 -12.33
CA GLU A 115 -14.27 -8.50 -12.17
C GLU A 115 -13.52 -9.17 -13.32
N LYS A 116 -14.20 -10.00 -14.11
CA LYS A 116 -13.64 -10.66 -15.30
C LYS A 116 -13.74 -9.80 -16.57
N ASN A 117 -14.55 -8.74 -16.56
CA ASN A 117 -14.75 -7.92 -17.74
C ASN A 117 -13.50 -7.07 -18.01
N LYS A 118 -12.97 -7.15 -19.23
CA LYS A 118 -11.75 -6.42 -19.61
C LYS A 118 -11.83 -4.92 -19.37
N SER A 119 -12.97 -4.28 -19.68
CA SER A 119 -13.17 -2.86 -19.41
C SER A 119 -13.14 -2.53 -17.91
N GLN A 120 -13.64 -3.42 -17.06
CA GLN A 120 -13.61 -3.25 -15.61
C GLN A 120 -12.18 -3.40 -15.07
N ILE A 121 -11.44 -4.40 -15.56
CA ILE A 121 -10.02 -4.58 -15.24
C ILE A 121 -9.20 -3.33 -15.61
N LEU A 122 -9.44 -2.74 -16.79
CA LEU A 122 -8.74 -1.50 -17.20
C LEU A 122 -9.00 -0.32 -16.26
N LEU A 123 -10.22 -0.19 -15.71
CA LEU A 123 -10.54 0.85 -14.71
C LEU A 123 -9.79 0.61 -13.40
N HIS A 124 -9.72 -0.65 -12.97
CA HIS A 124 -8.96 -1.03 -11.79
C HIS A 124 -7.46 -0.76 -11.96
N GLN A 125 -6.90 -1.10 -13.12
CA GLN A 125 -5.52 -0.78 -13.45
C GLN A 125 -5.29 0.73 -13.47
N SER A 126 -6.21 1.52 -14.05
CA SER A 126 -6.11 2.99 -14.05
C SER A 126 -6.08 3.58 -12.65
N LEU A 127 -6.92 3.07 -11.73
CA LEU A 127 -6.93 3.49 -10.33
C LEU A 127 -5.59 3.22 -9.65
N VAL A 128 -5.05 2.01 -9.82
CA VAL A 128 -3.78 1.59 -9.22
C VAL A 128 -2.60 2.37 -9.81
N ARG A 129 -2.60 2.64 -11.12
CA ARG A 129 -1.62 3.55 -11.76
C ARG A 129 -1.62 4.92 -11.12
N GLY A 130 -2.79 5.55 -10.99
CA GLY A 130 -2.93 6.87 -10.37
C GLY A 130 -2.39 6.90 -8.94
N TYR A 131 -2.71 5.86 -8.16
CA TYR A 131 -2.15 5.66 -6.83
C TYR A 131 -0.62 5.57 -6.83
N PHE A 132 -0.01 4.76 -7.70
CA PHE A 132 1.45 4.62 -7.74
C PHE A 132 2.13 5.93 -8.14
N MET A 133 1.64 6.60 -9.18
CA MET A 133 2.21 7.87 -9.66
C MET A 133 2.20 8.95 -8.58
N ASN A 134 1.08 9.13 -7.88
CA ASN A 134 0.98 10.12 -6.80
C ASN A 134 1.81 9.69 -5.58
N SER A 135 1.70 8.42 -5.15
CA SER A 135 2.39 7.92 -3.96
C SER A 135 3.90 8.00 -4.08
N ARG A 136 4.44 7.75 -5.29
CA ARG A 136 5.87 7.84 -5.55
C ARG A 136 6.38 9.23 -5.16
N GLU A 137 5.74 10.29 -5.62
CA GLU A 137 6.19 11.66 -5.31
C GLU A 137 6.11 11.99 -3.81
N MET A 138 5.26 11.28 -3.07
CA MET A 138 5.04 11.47 -1.63
C MET A 138 5.92 10.57 -0.74
N LEU A 139 6.79 9.73 -1.30
CA LEU A 139 7.70 8.89 -0.52
C LEU A 139 8.94 9.64 -0.02
N THR A 140 9.33 9.36 1.23
CA THR A 140 10.69 9.65 1.72
C THR A 140 11.74 8.86 0.92
N LYS A 141 13.02 9.19 1.11
CA LYS A 141 14.14 8.52 0.40
C LYS A 141 14.10 6.98 0.52
N ASN A 142 13.75 6.46 1.69
CA ASN A 142 13.65 5.02 1.98
C ASN A 142 12.18 4.60 2.22
N GLY A 143 11.24 5.38 1.68
CA GLY A 143 9.82 5.12 1.82
C GLY A 143 9.38 3.95 0.96
N GLU A 144 8.29 3.30 1.36
CA GLU A 144 7.71 2.16 0.67
C GLU A 144 6.22 2.40 0.37
N ILE A 145 5.79 1.94 -0.79
CA ILE A 145 4.38 1.86 -1.18
C ILE A 145 3.93 0.41 -0.99
N HIS A 146 2.83 0.25 -0.27
CA HIS A 146 2.25 -1.05 0.06
C HIS A 146 0.89 -1.17 -0.60
N VAL A 147 0.68 -2.24 -1.36
CA VAL A 147 -0.62 -2.59 -1.94
C VAL A 147 -0.98 -4.01 -1.53
N THR A 148 -2.06 -4.17 -0.79
CA THR A 148 -2.61 -5.51 -0.52
C THR A 148 -3.66 -5.84 -1.56
N HIS A 149 -3.52 -6.97 -2.25
CA HIS A 149 -4.49 -7.37 -3.25
C HIS A 149 -4.62 -8.89 -3.38
N LYS A 150 -5.70 -9.32 -4.01
CA LYS A 150 -5.96 -10.73 -4.32
C LYS A 150 -5.03 -11.18 -5.44
N THR A 151 -4.52 -12.40 -5.33
CA THR A 151 -3.52 -12.95 -6.26
C THR A 151 -4.06 -14.02 -7.19
N SER A 152 -5.35 -14.34 -7.09
CA SER A 152 -6.02 -15.33 -7.93
C SER A 152 -6.87 -14.67 -9.01
N TYR A 153 -7.04 -15.35 -10.13
CA TYR A 153 -7.93 -14.89 -11.21
C TYR A 153 -9.36 -14.60 -10.67
N PRO A 154 -10.01 -13.50 -11.09
CA PRO A 154 -9.57 -12.55 -12.12
C PRO A 154 -8.68 -11.40 -11.63
N PHE A 155 -8.42 -11.32 -10.33
CA PHE A 155 -7.67 -10.22 -9.71
C PHE A 155 -6.19 -10.20 -10.12
N SER A 156 -5.63 -11.37 -10.46
CA SER A 156 -4.28 -11.47 -11.03
C SER A 156 -4.11 -10.70 -12.34
N GLU A 157 -5.19 -10.49 -13.11
CA GLU A 157 -5.17 -9.72 -14.37
C GLU A 157 -4.98 -8.21 -14.14
N TRP A 158 -4.92 -7.76 -12.89
CA TRP A 158 -4.65 -6.37 -12.59
C TRP A 158 -3.17 -6.01 -12.75
N GLU A 159 -2.28 -7.01 -12.80
CA GLU A 159 -0.86 -6.81 -13.15
C GLU A 159 -0.17 -5.75 -12.28
N ILE A 160 -0.40 -5.80 -10.96
CA ILE A 160 0.01 -4.74 -10.00
C ILE A 160 1.51 -4.46 -10.06
N VAL A 161 2.34 -5.50 -10.30
CA VAL A 161 3.79 -5.34 -10.36
C VAL A 161 4.18 -4.56 -11.61
N GLU A 162 3.58 -4.90 -12.75
CA GLU A 162 3.79 -4.22 -14.03
C GLU A 162 3.34 -2.75 -13.95
N LEU A 163 2.19 -2.48 -13.31
CA LEU A 163 1.72 -1.11 -13.07
C LEU A 163 2.67 -0.29 -12.19
N ALA A 164 3.31 -0.92 -11.21
CA ALA A 164 4.31 -0.24 -10.38
C ALA A 164 5.59 0.05 -11.17
N GLU A 165 6.02 -0.87 -12.03
CA GLU A 165 7.18 -0.68 -12.91
C GLU A 165 6.97 0.46 -13.91
N GLU A 166 5.76 0.58 -14.49
CA GLU A 166 5.36 1.72 -15.33
C GLU A 166 5.48 3.06 -14.58
N ALA A 167 5.26 3.06 -13.26
CA ALA A 167 5.43 4.22 -12.39
C ALA A 167 6.86 4.39 -11.84
N GLU A 168 7.87 3.73 -12.42
CA GLU A 168 9.28 3.77 -12.00
C GLU A 168 9.53 3.29 -10.56
N LEU A 169 8.68 2.39 -10.07
CA LEU A 169 8.86 1.66 -8.82
C LEU A 169 9.38 0.25 -9.10
N PHE A 170 9.98 -0.39 -8.10
CA PHE A 170 10.34 -1.80 -8.20
C PHE A 170 9.81 -2.58 -7.01
N LEU A 171 9.44 -3.84 -7.25
CA LEU A 171 8.99 -4.75 -6.20
C LEU A 171 10.16 -5.12 -5.29
N VAL A 172 10.07 -4.72 -4.03
CA VAL A 172 11.02 -5.08 -2.97
C VAL A 172 10.67 -6.47 -2.43
N LYS A 173 9.38 -6.69 -2.14
CA LYS A 173 8.90 -7.92 -1.51
C LYS A 173 7.43 -8.14 -1.84
N GLU A 174 7.04 -9.40 -2.00
CA GLU A 174 5.66 -9.86 -1.89
C GLU A 174 5.56 -10.74 -0.63
N GLU A 175 4.58 -10.46 0.24
CA GLU A 175 4.31 -11.29 1.42
C GLU A 175 2.83 -11.66 1.46
N GLU A 176 2.53 -12.91 1.82
CA GLU A 176 1.13 -13.37 1.97
C GLU A 176 0.39 -12.53 3.02
N PHE A 177 -0.83 -12.15 2.68
CA PHE A 177 -1.69 -11.34 3.54
C PHE A 177 -2.69 -12.22 4.29
N TYR A 178 -2.63 -12.14 5.62
CA TYR A 178 -3.60 -12.77 6.52
C TYR A 178 -4.38 -11.70 7.28
N LYS A 179 -5.71 -11.70 7.16
CA LYS A 179 -6.58 -10.76 7.89
C LYS A 179 -6.34 -10.82 9.40
N LEU A 180 -6.06 -12.01 9.93
CA LEU A 180 -5.83 -12.27 11.34
C LEU A 180 -4.57 -11.61 11.90
N ASP A 181 -3.62 -11.21 11.04
CA ASP A 181 -2.44 -10.46 11.46
C ASP A 181 -2.81 -9.04 11.95
N TYR A 182 -4.02 -8.58 11.64
CA TYR A 182 -4.53 -7.24 11.97
C TYR A 182 -5.81 -7.36 12.81
N LEU A 183 -5.64 -7.39 14.14
CA LEU A 183 -6.75 -7.62 15.07
C LEU A 183 -7.87 -6.56 14.93
N GLY A 184 -9.06 -7.04 14.60
CA GLY A 184 -10.26 -6.20 14.42
C GLY A 184 -10.41 -5.60 13.03
N TYR A 185 -9.47 -5.85 12.11
CA TYR A 185 -9.59 -5.45 10.71
C TYR A 185 -10.69 -6.25 10.01
N GLU A 186 -11.57 -5.53 9.32
CA GLU A 186 -12.60 -6.09 8.45
C GLU A 186 -12.47 -5.53 7.04
N ASN A 187 -12.40 -6.41 6.05
CA ASN A 187 -12.42 -5.98 4.65
C ASN A 187 -13.82 -5.52 4.28
N LYS A 188 -13.91 -4.30 3.75
CA LYS A 188 -15.16 -3.65 3.36
C LYS A 188 -15.24 -3.40 1.88
N ARG A 189 -16.45 -3.35 1.33
CA ARG A 189 -16.68 -2.98 -0.07
C ARG A 189 -16.91 -1.48 -0.16
N GLY A 190 -16.35 -0.83 -1.18
CA GLY A 190 -16.60 0.58 -1.46
C GLY A 190 -18.00 0.84 -2.06
N ASP A 191 -18.61 -0.19 -2.64
CA ASP A 191 -19.86 -0.12 -3.41
C ASP A 191 -20.79 -1.30 -3.08
N GLY A 192 -22.10 -1.11 -3.25
CA GLY A 192 -23.14 -2.07 -2.93
C GLY A 192 -23.35 -2.30 -1.43
N ILE A 193 -23.56 -3.55 -1.02
CA ILE A 193 -23.72 -3.92 0.41
C ILE A 193 -22.34 -3.89 1.07
N CYS A 194 -22.01 -2.70 1.59
CA CYS A 194 -20.66 -2.31 2.02
C CYS A 194 -20.14 -3.12 3.23
N ASP A 195 -21.03 -3.55 4.11
CA ASP A 195 -20.71 -4.27 5.34
C ASP A 195 -20.69 -5.80 5.21
N GLU A 196 -21.14 -6.34 4.08
CA GLU A 196 -21.03 -7.77 3.82
C GLU A 196 -19.55 -8.16 3.72
N SER A 197 -19.14 -9.08 4.58
CA SER A 197 -17.84 -9.71 4.46
C SER A 197 -17.77 -10.43 3.13
N PHE A 198 -16.63 -10.28 2.46
CA PHE A 198 -16.33 -11.06 1.27
C PHE A 198 -15.08 -11.88 1.49
N PRO A 199 -14.99 -13.09 0.91
CA PRO A 199 -13.77 -13.87 0.98
C PRO A 199 -12.62 -13.03 0.43
N VAL A 200 -11.66 -12.71 1.29
CA VAL A 200 -10.38 -12.11 0.90
C VAL A 200 -9.68 -13.09 -0.06
N GLY A 201 -9.78 -14.40 0.19
CA GLY A 201 -9.13 -15.42 -0.63
C GLY A 201 -7.61 -15.30 -0.56
N LYS A 202 -6.89 -15.93 -1.50
CA LYS A 202 -5.44 -15.78 -1.61
C LYS A 202 -5.12 -14.34 -1.96
N SER A 203 -4.37 -13.68 -1.09
CA SER A 203 -3.98 -12.28 -1.19
C SER A 203 -2.56 -12.10 -0.69
N SER A 204 -1.87 -11.09 -1.24
CA SER A 204 -0.52 -10.69 -0.84
C SER A 204 -0.47 -9.18 -0.65
N THR A 205 0.44 -8.74 0.21
CA THR A 205 0.92 -7.36 0.25
C THR A 205 2.17 -7.25 -0.61
N PHE A 206 2.08 -6.43 -1.64
CA PHE A 206 3.19 -6.06 -2.51
C PHE A 206 3.83 -4.78 -1.98
N ILE A 207 5.15 -4.80 -1.79
CA ILE A 207 5.93 -3.70 -1.24
C ILE A 207 6.86 -3.17 -2.33
N PHE A 208 6.74 -1.88 -2.62
CA PHE A 208 7.47 -1.20 -3.68
C PHE A 208 8.30 -0.05 -3.12
N ALA A 209 9.42 0.25 -3.76
CA ALA A 209 10.27 1.40 -3.44
C ALA A 209 10.65 2.18 -4.70
N LYS A 210 11.06 3.44 -4.52
CA LYS A 210 11.66 4.27 -5.58
C LYS A 210 12.92 3.61 -6.08
N ARG A 211 13.06 3.51 -7.41
CA ARG A 211 14.36 3.23 -8.01
C ARG A 211 15.25 4.47 -7.80
N LEU A 212 16.23 4.37 -6.89
CA LEU A 212 17.14 5.50 -6.60
C LEU A 212 18.06 5.83 -7.80
N TYR A 213 18.19 4.91 -8.77
CA TYR A 213 18.98 5.10 -9.98
C TYR A 213 18.22 4.60 -11.22
N PRO A 214 18.26 5.33 -12.36
CA PRO A 214 17.67 4.88 -13.61
C PRO A 214 18.38 3.63 -14.12
N ASN A 215 17.64 2.80 -14.88
CA ASN A 215 18.17 1.62 -15.58
C ASN A 215 19.24 2.04 -16.62
N ARG A 216 20.47 2.33 -16.18
CA ARG A 216 21.61 2.22 -17.09
C ARG A 216 21.79 0.74 -17.32
N ARG A 217 21.50 0.28 -18.55
CA ARG A 217 21.93 -1.05 -19.00
C ARG A 217 23.42 -1.14 -18.64
N PHE A 218 23.74 -2.00 -17.68
CA PHE A 218 25.13 -2.30 -17.34
C PHE A 218 25.76 -2.86 -18.61
N HIS A 219 26.61 -2.07 -19.27
CA HIS A 219 27.51 -2.60 -20.27
C HIS A 219 28.70 -3.15 -19.49
N PRO A 220 28.93 -4.47 -19.45
CA PRO A 220 30.07 -5.05 -18.77
C PRO A 220 31.32 -4.80 -19.62
N GLY A 221 31.73 -3.53 -19.70
CA GLY A 221 32.98 -3.05 -20.26
C GLY A 221 33.86 -2.60 -19.11
N THR A 222 34.63 -3.55 -18.57
CA THR A 222 35.95 -3.32 -17.96
C THR A 222 36.05 -2.20 -16.91
N LEU A 223 35.41 -2.36 -15.75
CA LEU A 223 35.81 -1.64 -14.54
C LEU A 223 35.92 -2.63 -13.37
N SER A 224 37.14 -2.76 -12.83
CA SER A 224 37.42 -3.55 -11.62
C SER A 224 36.52 -3.10 -10.48
N ILE A 225 35.93 -4.05 -9.75
CA ILE A 225 35.08 -3.81 -8.56
C ILE A 225 35.74 -2.84 -7.56
N SER A 226 37.07 -2.84 -7.49
CA SER A 226 37.84 -1.94 -6.61
C SER A 226 37.75 -0.45 -6.97
N THR A 227 37.21 -0.10 -8.14
CA THR A 227 37.03 1.29 -8.59
C THR A 227 35.57 1.75 -8.50
N TRP A 228 34.68 0.88 -7.98
CA TRP A 228 33.28 1.20 -7.89
C TRP A 228 33.03 2.14 -6.73
N PRO A 229 32.32 3.26 -6.95
CA PRO A 229 31.79 4.07 -5.87
C PRO A 229 30.95 3.21 -4.90
N ALA A 230 30.99 3.52 -3.61
CA ALA A 230 30.37 2.72 -2.56
C ALA A 230 28.86 2.49 -2.79
N ASP A 231 28.19 3.45 -3.43
CA ASP A 231 26.79 3.41 -3.83
C ASP A 231 26.49 2.39 -4.95
N ILE A 232 27.43 2.14 -5.86
CA ILE A 232 27.29 1.09 -6.89
C ILE A 232 27.49 -0.30 -6.28
N ILE A 233 28.40 -0.42 -5.30
CA ILE A 233 28.61 -1.67 -4.56
C ILE A 233 27.35 -2.03 -3.79
N ASP A 234 26.75 -1.08 -3.07
CA ASP A 234 25.52 -1.29 -2.30
C ASP A 234 24.33 -1.71 -3.20
N MET A 235 24.22 -1.12 -4.39
CA MET A 235 23.23 -1.52 -5.39
C MET A 235 23.46 -2.95 -5.91
N ALA A 236 24.72 -3.31 -6.20
CA ALA A 236 25.07 -4.64 -6.66
C ALA A 236 24.82 -5.70 -5.58
N CYS A 237 25.14 -5.41 -4.31
CA CYS A 237 24.82 -6.26 -3.17
C CYS A 237 23.31 -6.45 -3.02
N THR A 238 22.53 -5.37 -3.03
CA THR A 238 21.05 -5.44 -2.94
C THR A 238 20.44 -6.27 -4.08
N TYR A 239 20.96 -6.10 -5.30
CA TYR A 239 20.50 -6.87 -6.45
C TYR A 239 20.85 -8.36 -6.32
N LEU A 240 22.08 -8.69 -5.89
CA LEU A 240 22.50 -10.08 -5.66
C LEU A 240 21.67 -10.74 -4.56
N ASP A 241 21.40 -10.05 -3.45
CA ASP A 241 20.53 -10.52 -2.37
C ASP A 241 19.11 -10.82 -2.89
N SER A 242 18.57 -9.96 -3.77
CA SER A 242 17.26 -10.20 -4.40
C SER A 242 17.23 -11.45 -5.30
N LEU A 243 18.35 -11.78 -5.94
CA LEU A 243 18.48 -12.98 -6.78
C LEU A 243 18.65 -14.25 -5.94
N GLU A 244 19.36 -14.18 -4.81
CA GLU A 244 19.47 -15.29 -3.87
C GLU A 244 18.14 -15.61 -3.19
N MET A 245 17.36 -14.58 -2.82
CA MET A 245 15.99 -14.75 -2.31
C MET A 245 15.08 -15.44 -3.34
N LYS A 246 15.23 -15.10 -4.63
CA LYS A 246 14.50 -15.78 -5.74
C LYS A 246 14.94 -17.24 -5.94
N LYS A 247 16.20 -17.59 -5.63
CA LYS A 247 16.69 -18.99 -5.69
C LYS A 247 16.19 -19.81 -4.51
N SER A 248 16.17 -19.25 -3.30
CA SER A 248 15.68 -19.93 -2.08
C SER A 248 14.20 -20.31 -2.19
N ASN A 249 13.38 -19.45 -2.79
CA ASN A 249 11.96 -19.72 -3.03
C ASN A 249 11.67 -20.72 -4.16
N ARG A 250 12.67 -21.10 -4.97
CA ARG A 250 12.55 -22.17 -5.98
C ARG A 250 12.93 -23.55 -5.45
N GLY A 251 13.49 -23.64 -4.23
CA GLY A 251 13.92 -24.91 -3.61
C GLY A 251 12.86 -25.67 -2.81
N HIS A 252 11.61 -25.19 -2.74
CA HIS A 252 10.54 -25.82 -1.96
C HIS A 252 9.31 -26.22 -2.81
N LYS A 253 9.54 -26.70 -4.03
CA LYS A 253 8.55 -27.50 -4.75
C LYS A 253 9.22 -28.72 -5.39
N ALA A 254 8.93 -29.86 -4.76
CA ALA A 254 9.28 -31.25 -5.10
C ALA A 254 10.74 -31.65 -4.93
#